data_AF-A0A562DLZ5-F1
#
_entry.id   AF-A0A562DLZ5-F1
#
_cell.length_a   1.000
_cell.length_b   1.000
_cell.length_c   1.000
_cell.angle_alpha   90.00
_cell.angle_beta   90.00
_cell.angle_gamma   90.00
#
_symmetry.space_group_name_H-M   'P 1'
#
loop_
_entity.id
_entity.type
_entity.pdbx_description
1 polymer ?
#
loop_
_entity_poly.entity_id
_entity_poly.type
_entity_poly.pdbx_seq_one_letter_code
_entity_poly.pdbx_strand_id
1 'polypeptide(L)' 'MILAVPVASPEALRRVGRAADEVICPWTPVDTDSVGAAYADFHQLDDDEAVRLLRDTGTSGTGKADETIR' A
#
# COMPACT_ATOMS: atom_id res chain seq x y z
N MET A 1 2.72 7.38 15.07
CA MET A 1 2.26 6.41 14.07
C MET A 1 2.19 7.09 12.72
N ILE A 2 2.78 6.47 11.70
CA ILE A 2 2.71 6.91 10.30
C ILE A 2 1.72 6.02 9.56
N LEU A 3 0.82 6.62 8.79
CA LEU A 3 -0.03 5.91 7.84
C LEU A 3 0.58 6.05 6.44
N ALA A 4 1.01 4.95 5.84
CA ALA A 4 1.47 4.90 4.46
C ALA A 4 0.49 4.07 3.62
N VAL A 5 -0.14 4.71 2.64
CA VAL A 5 -1.07 4.04 1.71
C VAL A 5 -0.82 4.54 0.28
N PRO A 6 -0.83 3.66 -0.73
CA PRO A 6 -0.57 4.06 -2.11
C PRO A 6 -1.67 4.96 -2.68
N VAL A 7 -2.92 4.74 -2.28
CA VAL A 7 -4.10 5.46 -2.76
C VAL A 7 -5.14 5.62 -1.65
N ALA A 8 -5.80 6.77 -1.61
CA ALA A 8 -6.94 7.02 -0.73
C ALA A 8 -7.83 8.14 -1.30
N SER A 9 -9.12 8.14 -0.94
CA SER A 9 -9.99 9.28 -1.25
C SER A 9 -9.67 10.47 -0.33
N PRO A 10 -9.96 11.72 -0.76
CA PRO A 10 -9.79 12.90 0.11
C PRO A 10 -10.56 12.78 1.42
N GLU A 11 -11.72 12.12 1.40
CA GLU A 11 -12.52 11.89 2.59
C GLU A 11 -11.86 10.91 3.56
N ALA A 12 -11.33 9.80 3.05
CA ALA A 12 -10.62 8.83 3.88
C ALA A 12 -9.42 9.49 4.58
N LEU A 13 -8.61 10.27 3.84
CA LEU A 13 -7.47 11.01 4.40
C LEU A 13 -7.89 11.99 5.51
N ARG A 14 -8.99 12.73 5.33
CA ARG A 14 -9.52 13.64 6.38
C ARG A 14 -9.93 12.90 7.66
N ARG A 15 -10.47 11.68 7.53
CA ARG A 15 -10.91 10.88 8.68
C ARG A 15 -9.72 10.29 9.43
N VAL A 16 -8.79 9.65 8.72
CA VAL A 16 -7.64 8.96 9.32
C VAL A 16 -6.53 9.90 9.76
N GLY A 17 -6.39 11.07 9.13
CA GLY A 17 -5.41 12.09 9.51
C GLY A 17 -5.62 12.65 10.93
N ARG A 18 -6.77 12.38 11.57
CA ARG A 18 -7.00 12.70 12.98
C ARG A 18 -6.38 11.69 13.95
N ALA A 19 -6.00 10.51 13.46
CA ALA A 19 -5.50 9.39 14.25
C ALA A 19 -4.04 9.05 13.96
N ALA A 20 -3.42 9.67 12.94
CA ALA A 20 -2.03 9.46 12.57
C ALA A 20 -1.23 10.77 12.75
N ASP A 21 0.04 10.65 13.15
CA ASP A 21 0.94 11.81 13.27
C ASP A 21 1.39 12.28 11.88
N GLU A 22 1.52 11.34 10.94
CA GLU A 22 1.92 11.61 9.56
C GLU A 22 1.16 10.68 8.60
N VAL A 23 0.78 11.21 7.44
CA VAL A 23 0.10 10.47 6.38
C VAL A 23 0.85 10.64 5.06
N ILE A 24 1.27 9.53 4.46
CA ILE A 24 1.94 9.47 3.17
C ILE A 24 0.99 8.81 2.17
N CYS A 25 0.48 9.60 1.22
CA CYS A 25 -0.43 9.14 0.18
C CYS A 25 -0.07 9.78 -1.17
N PRO A 26 0.69 9.09 -2.03
CA PRO A 26 1.15 9.64 -3.31
C PRO A 26 0.03 9.95 -4.30
N TRP A 27 -1.09 9.23 -4.21
CA TRP A 27 -2.20 9.39 -5.12
C TRP A 27 -3.53 9.55 -4.38
N THR A 28 -4.18 10.69 -4.58
CA THR A 28 -5.46 11.01 -3.93
C THR A 28 -6.50 11.44 -4.97
N PRO A 29 -7.09 10.49 -5.72
CA PRO A 29 -8.07 10.82 -6.74
C PRO A 29 -9.38 11.30 -6.10
N VAL A 30 -10.00 12.32 -6.70
CA VAL A 30 -11.27 12.89 -6.22
C VAL A 30 -12.47 11.99 -6.53
N ASP A 31 -12.40 11.29 -7.66
CA ASP A 31 -13.46 10.41 -8.19
C ASP A 31 -12.92 8.98 -8.29
N THR A 32 -12.87 8.27 -7.16
CA THR A 32 -12.43 6.87 -7.12
C THR A 32 -13.65 5.97 -7.12
N ASP A 33 -13.89 5.20 -8.19
CA ASP A 33 -15.02 4.25 -8.21
C ASP A 33 -14.82 3.13 -7.18
N SER A 34 -13.59 2.63 -7.05
CA SER A 34 -13.22 1.60 -6.09
C SER A 34 -11.70 1.61 -5.84
N VAL A 35 -11.28 0.93 -4.77
CA VAL A 35 -9.84 0.70 -4.51
C VAL A 35 -9.21 -0.15 -5.62
N GLY A 36 -9.94 -1.13 -6.17
CA GLY A 36 -9.41 -2.02 -7.21
C GLY A 36 -9.09 -1.30 -8.53
N ALA A 37 -9.87 -0.27 -8.87
CA ALA A 37 -9.61 0.56 -10.05
C ALA A 37 -8.26 1.31 -10.01
N ALA A 38 -7.63 1.39 -8.84
CA ALA A 38 -6.31 1.98 -8.66
C ALA A 38 -5.15 1.08 -9.10
N TYR A 39 -5.41 -0.22 -9.33
CA TYR A 39 -4.37 -1.20 -9.64
C TYR A 39 -4.62 -1.86 -10.98
N ALA A 40 -3.56 -2.06 -11.76
CA ALA A 40 -3.63 -2.86 -12.99
C ALA A 40 -3.87 -4.35 -12.70
N ASP A 41 -3.38 -4.83 -11.55
CA ASP A 41 -3.61 -6.16 -11.01
C ASP A 41 -4.20 -6.03 -9.60
N PHE A 42 -5.44 -6.47 -9.45
CA PHE A 42 -6.16 -6.52 -8.18
C PHE A 42 -6.72 -7.91 -7.93
N HIS A 43 -5.90 -8.94 -8.16
CA HIS A 43 -6.28 -10.31 -7.82
C HIS A 43 -6.60 -10.44 -6.33
N GLN A 44 -7.51 -11.35 -6.02
CA GLN A 44 -7.83 -11.66 -4.64
C GLN A 44 -6.69 -12.47 -4.01
N LEU A 45 -6.22 -12.03 -2.85
CA LEU A 45 -5.23 -12.74 -2.05
C LEU A 45 -5.95 -13.81 -1.21
N ASP A 46 -5.60 -15.08 -1.39
CA ASP A 46 -6.13 -16.18 -0.59
C ASP A 46 -5.33 -16.42 0.71
N ASP A 47 -5.92 -17.16 1.64
CA ASP A 47 -5.31 -17.44 2.95
C ASP A 47 -3.97 -18.18 2.83
N ASP A 48 -3.86 -19.12 1.88
CA ASP A 48 -2.63 -19.89 1.68
C ASP A 48 -1.50 -19.00 1.15
N GLU A 49 -1.83 -18.08 0.24
CA GLU A 49 -0.90 -17.08 -0.30
C GLU A 49 -0.45 -16.09 0.77
N ALA A 50 -1.38 -15.57 1.57
CA ALA A 50 -1.06 -14.70 2.70
C ALA A 50 -0.09 -15.39 3.67
N VAL A 51 -0.35 -16.66 4.03
CA VAL A 51 0.52 -17.44 4.92
C VAL A 51 1.90 -17.68 4.30
N ARG A 52 1.99 -17.93 2.99
CA ARG A 52 3.28 -18.05 2.29
C ARG A 52 4.08 -16.75 2.37
N LEU A 53 3.48 -15.60 2.03
CA LEU A 53 4.16 -14.29 2.06
C LEU A 53 4.68 -13.93 3.46
N LEU A 54 3.90 -14.22 4.51
CA LEU A 54 4.33 -13.97 5.90
C LEU A 54 5.48 -14.89 6.34
N ARG A 55 5.59 -16.11 5.79
CA ARG A 55 6.70 -17.02 6.07
C ARG A 55 7.96 -16.61 5.31
N ASP A 56 7.81 -16.20 4.06
CA ASP A 56 8.93 -15.80 3.19
C ASP A 56 9.64 -14.53 3.69
N THR A 57 8.92 -13.67 4.41
CA THR A 57 9.47 -12.43 5.02
C THR A 57 10.27 -12.66 6.30
N GLY A 58 10.37 -13.90 6.80
CA GLY A 58 11.17 -14.28 7.97
C GLY A 58 12.68 -14.06 7.84
N THR A 59 13.17 -13.74 6.64
CA THR A 59 14.58 -13.43 6.35
C THR A 59 14.71 -12.41 5.22
N SER A 60 14.40 -11.12 5.44
CA SER A 60 14.85 -10.05 4.51
C SER A 60 14.84 -8.68 5.17
N GLY A 61 15.80 -8.49 6.07
CA GLY A 61 16.35 -7.18 6.40
C GLY A 61 17.68 -6.95 5.68
N THR A 62 17.70 -7.00 4.34
CA THR A 62 18.82 -6.44 3.56
C THR A 62 18.27 -5.90 2.25
N GLY A 63 18.18 -4.57 2.14
CA GLY A 63 17.89 -3.90 0.89
C GLY A 63 18.93 -4.30 -0.16
N LYS A 64 18.48 -4.84 -1.29
CA LYS A 64 19.27 -4.77 -2.52
C LYS A 64 19.03 -3.38 -3.10
N ALA A 65 20.04 -2.52 -2.89
CA ALA A 65 20.22 -1.31 -3.65
C ALA A 65 20.37 -1.66 -5.14
N ASP A 66 19.75 -0.80 -5.97
CA ASP A 66 20.22 -0.35 -7.28
C ASP A 66 20.83 -1.40 -8.23
N GLU A 67 20.05 -1.80 -9.26
CA GLU A 67 20.66 -2.11 -10.55
C GLU A 67 19.69 -1.89 -11.72
N THR A 68 20.13 -1.05 -12.65
CA THR A 68 19.69 -0.92 -14.05
C THR A 68 18.61 0.13 -14.37
N ILE A 69 19.04 1.39 -14.34
CA ILE A 69 18.72 2.34 -15.42
C ILE A 69 19.22 1.74 -16.75
N ARG A 70 18.33 1.64 -17.74
CA ARG A 70 18.67 1.80 -19.16
C ARG A 70 17.82 2.91 -19.72
#